data_AF-A0A376J4V1-F1
#
_entry.id   AF-A0A376J4V1-F1
#
_cell.length_a   1.000
_cell.length_b   1.000
_cell.length_c   1.000
_cell.angle_alpha   90.00
_cell.angle_beta   90.00
_cell.angle_gamma   90.00
#
_symmetry.space_group_name_H-M   'P 1'
#
loop_
_entity.id
_entity.type
_entity.pdbx_description
1 polymer ?
#
loop_
_entity_poly.entity_id
_entity_poly.type
_entity_poly.pdbx_seq_one_letter_code
_entity_poly.pdbx_strand_id
1 'polypeptide(L)'
;MKNIVLLFCFTIIYSCSSSSDFHNINDHIEDGKYCANVKVITNKSTKTYRLTITAKNNYLHKIDWPNGGWLDNTHYKLPEFYENEATFIDDRARKFEVKIIQEGECK
;
A
#
# COMPACT_ATOMS: atom_id res chain seq x y z
N MET A 1 -51.87 40.26 17.42
CA MET A 1 -50.88 39.26 17.90
C MET A 1 -49.90 39.04 16.76
N LYS A 2 -48.65 39.48 16.96
CA LYS A 2 -47.62 39.62 15.94
C LYS A 2 -46.45 38.70 16.32
N ASN A 3 -45.77 38.18 15.30
CA ASN A 3 -44.54 37.39 15.31
C ASN A 3 -44.76 35.87 15.39
N ILE A 4 -44.44 35.18 14.30
CA ILE A 4 -43.42 34.13 14.28
C ILE A 4 -42.75 34.20 12.90
N VAL A 5 -41.50 34.65 12.91
CA VAL A 5 -40.53 34.46 11.84
C VAL A 5 -39.69 33.28 12.29
N LEU A 6 -39.63 32.21 11.50
CA LEU A 6 -38.64 31.16 11.68
C LEU A 6 -38.05 30.80 10.31
N LEU A 7 -36.97 31.53 10.03
CA LEU A 7 -35.96 31.22 9.03
C LEU A 7 -35.18 29.99 9.51
N PHE A 8 -35.09 28.93 8.71
CA PHE A 8 -33.96 28.00 8.76
C PHE A 8 -33.68 27.47 7.35
N CYS A 9 -32.88 28.24 6.61
CA CYS A 9 -32.13 27.76 5.46
C CYS A 9 -31.06 26.79 5.97
N PHE A 10 -31.30 25.48 5.85
CA PHE A 10 -30.22 24.50 5.93
C PHE A 10 -29.61 24.32 4.53
N THR A 11 -28.69 25.22 4.18
CA THR A 11 -27.78 25.00 3.06
C THR A 11 -26.76 23.95 3.49
N ILE A 12 -26.97 22.71 3.06
CA ILE A 12 -26.00 21.63 3.24
C ILE A 12 -24.91 21.83 2.18
N ILE A 13 -23.92 22.66 2.50
CA ILE A 13 -22.64 22.67 1.80
C ILE A 13 -21.81 21.50 2.34
N TYR A 14 -21.97 20.32 1.72
CA TYR A 14 -20.93 19.30 1.77
C TYR A 14 -19.73 19.82 0.98
N SER A 15 -18.90 20.63 1.64
CA SER A 15 -17.54 20.86 1.19
C SER A 15 -16.79 19.55 1.44
N CYS A 16 -16.70 18.70 0.43
CA CYS A 16 -15.75 17.60 0.45
C CYS A 16 -14.38 18.24 0.25
N SER A 17 -13.74 18.62 1.36
CA SER A 17 -12.31 18.91 1.34
C SER A 17 -11.61 17.59 1.04
N SER A 18 -11.28 17.35 -0.24
CA SER A 18 -10.30 16.34 -0.59
C SER A 18 -8.95 16.81 -0.08
N SER A 19 -8.67 16.50 1.19
CA SER A 19 -7.32 16.53 1.74
C SER A 19 -6.49 15.59 0.88
N SER A 20 -5.70 16.13 -0.03
CA SER A 20 -4.61 15.37 -0.63
C SER A 20 -3.57 15.19 0.47
N ASP A 21 -3.72 14.12 1.25
CA ASP A 21 -2.78 13.72 2.29
C ASP A 21 -1.44 13.42 1.61
N PHE A 22 -0.54 14.39 1.68
CA PHE A 22 0.84 14.22 1.32
C PHE A 22 1.46 13.34 2.42
N HIS A 23 1.37 12.02 2.23
CA HIS A 23 1.94 11.03 3.16
C HIS A 23 3.41 11.38 3.44
N ASN A 24 3.72 11.62 4.70
CA ASN A 24 5.09 11.73 5.16
C ASN A 24 5.79 10.42 4.83
N ILE A 25 6.92 10.51 4.12
CA ILE A 25 7.71 9.37 3.66
C ILE A 25 8.30 8.56 4.86
N ASN A 26 8.13 9.02 6.10
CA ASN A 26 8.57 8.33 7.32
C ASN A 26 7.43 7.70 8.15
N ASP A 27 6.20 7.65 7.66
CA ASP A 27 5.10 7.03 8.41
C ASP A 27 5.19 5.49 8.37
N HIS A 28 4.90 4.90 9.53
CA HIS A 28 4.69 3.47 9.69
C HIS A 28 3.61 2.99 8.72
N ILE A 29 3.86 1.88 8.01
CA ILE A 29 2.87 1.32 7.11
C ILE A 29 1.82 0.55 7.88
N GLU A 30 0.57 1.00 7.74
CA GLU A 30 -0.59 0.36 8.36
C GLU A 30 -0.85 -1.05 7.81
N ASP A 31 -1.60 -1.83 8.58
CA ASP A 31 -2.03 -3.17 8.18
C ASP A 31 -2.98 -3.06 6.98
N GLY A 32 -2.63 -3.68 5.85
CA GLY A 32 -3.45 -3.54 4.66
C GLY A 32 -2.90 -4.20 3.42
N LYS A 33 -3.64 -4.01 2.32
CA LYS A 33 -3.19 -4.40 0.98
C LYS A 33 -2.73 -3.16 0.22
N TYR A 34 -1.66 -3.31 -0.55
CA TYR A 34 -1.06 -2.22 -1.31
C TYR A 34 -0.67 -2.70 -2.70
N CYS A 35 -0.79 -1.82 -3.69
CA CYS A 35 -0.29 -2.08 -5.02
C CYS A 35 1.15 -1.57 -5.10
N ALA A 36 2.08 -2.46 -5.44
CA ALA A 36 3.50 -2.19 -5.40
C ALA A 36 4.20 -2.55 -6.72
N ASN A 37 5.28 -1.83 -7.01
CA ASN A 37 6.28 -2.25 -7.99
C ASN A 37 7.23 -3.23 -7.29
N VAL A 38 7.26 -4.47 -7.77
CA VAL A 38 8.11 -5.54 -7.26
C VAL A 38 9.15 -5.86 -8.31
N LYS A 39 10.39 -5.46 -8.06
CA LYS A 39 11.54 -5.75 -8.91
C LYS A 39 12.27 -6.97 -8.38
N VAL A 40 12.38 -7.98 -9.25
CA VAL A 40 13.02 -9.27 -8.98
C VAL A 40 14.32 -9.33 -9.76
N ILE A 41 15.43 -9.41 -9.04
CA ILE A 41 16.78 -9.47 -9.58
C ILE A 41 17.32 -10.87 -9.35
N THR A 42 17.73 -11.50 -10.45
CA THR A 42 18.40 -12.81 -10.47
C THR A 42 19.78 -12.66 -11.10
N ASN A 43 20.61 -13.69 -11.03
CA ASN A 43 21.88 -13.72 -11.75
C ASN A 43 21.74 -13.66 -13.29
N LYS A 44 20.56 -13.98 -13.84
CA LYS A 44 20.31 -14.02 -15.29
C LYS A 44 19.58 -12.78 -15.81
N SER A 45 18.68 -12.22 -15.01
CA SER A 45 17.77 -11.16 -15.47
C SER A 45 17.18 -10.36 -14.31
N THR A 46 16.73 -9.15 -14.65
CA THR A 46 15.92 -8.28 -13.80
C THR A 46 14.54 -8.13 -14.40
N LYS A 47 13.49 -8.31 -13.60
CA LYS A 47 12.09 -8.14 -14.02
C LYS A 47 11.33 -7.30 -13.01
N THR A 48 10.43 -6.45 -13.47
CA THR A 48 9.56 -5.64 -12.61
C THR A 48 8.11 -6.02 -12.85
N TYR A 49 7.38 -6.21 -11.77
CA TYR A 49 5.96 -6.56 -11.78
C TYR A 49 5.18 -5.54 -10.96
N ARG A 50 3.92 -5.33 -11.32
CA ARG A 50 2.97 -4.56 -10.52
C ARG A 50 2.08 -5.57 -9.80
N LEU A 51 2.30 -5.75 -8.49
CA LEU A 51 1.70 -6.82 -7.70
C LEU A 51 1.03 -6.27 -6.44
N THR A 52 -0.05 -6.92 -6.04
CA THR A 52 -0.68 -6.69 -4.74
C THR A 52 0.18 -7.33 -3.65
N ILE A 53 0.48 -6.56 -2.60
CA ILE A 53 1.17 -7.03 -1.40
C ILE A 53 0.27 -6.89 -0.17
N THR A 54 0.61 -7.61 0.89
CA THR A 54 0.01 -7.44 2.23
C THR A 54 1.08 -6.97 3.20
N ALA A 55 0.85 -5.82 3.83
CA ALA A 55 1.67 -5.31 4.93
C ALA A 55 0.97 -5.56 6.27
N LYS A 56 1.75 -5.87 7.30
CA LYS A 56 1.27 -5.99 8.67
C LYS A 56 2.37 -5.58 9.66
N ASN A 57 2.03 -4.74 10.63
CA ASN A 57 2.94 -4.17 11.61
C ASN A 57 4.18 -3.53 10.97
N ASN A 58 4.05 -2.83 9.83
CA ASN A 58 5.15 -2.30 9.01
C ASN A 58 6.09 -3.36 8.37
N TYR A 59 5.70 -4.63 8.33
CA TYR A 59 6.44 -5.69 7.63
C TYR A 59 5.70 -6.16 6.38
N LEU A 60 6.45 -6.52 5.34
CA LEU A 60 5.91 -7.22 4.17
C LEU A 60 5.59 -8.67 4.53
N HIS A 61 4.32 -9.04 4.54
CA HIS A 61 3.86 -10.37 4.90
C HIS A 61 3.60 -11.28 3.70
N LYS A 62 3.16 -10.72 2.58
CA LYS A 62 2.75 -11.50 1.40
C LYS A 62 2.86 -10.70 0.11
N ILE A 63 3.23 -11.37 -0.98
CA ILE A 63 3.15 -10.87 -2.35
C ILE A 63 2.26 -11.83 -3.16
N ASP A 64 1.17 -11.33 -3.75
CA ASP A 64 0.25 -12.13 -4.56
C ASP A 64 0.70 -12.12 -6.04
N TRP A 65 0.84 -13.32 -6.65
CA TRP A 65 1.24 -13.50 -8.05
C TRP A 65 0.04 -13.74 -8.97
N PRO A 66 0.06 -13.24 -10.22
CA PRO A 66 -1.08 -13.32 -11.14
C PRO A 66 -1.50 -14.76 -11.49
N ASN A 67 -0.58 -15.72 -11.42
CA ASN A 67 -0.82 -17.12 -11.76
C ASN A 67 -1.43 -17.94 -10.61
N GLY A 68 -2.03 -17.29 -9.60
CA GLY A 68 -2.72 -17.98 -8.50
C GLY A 68 -1.80 -18.52 -7.40
N GLY A 69 -0.66 -17.87 -7.16
CA GLY A 69 0.26 -18.21 -6.07
C GLY A 69 0.64 -16.98 -5.25
N TRP A 70 1.35 -17.17 -4.15
CA TRP A 70 1.86 -16.08 -3.31
C TRP A 70 3.27 -16.38 -2.81
N LEU A 71 3.96 -15.33 -2.35
CA LEU A 71 5.23 -15.43 -1.66
C LEU A 71 5.08 -14.81 -0.27
N ASP A 72 5.34 -15.58 0.78
CA ASP A 72 5.22 -15.16 2.18
C ASP A 72 6.47 -15.55 2.99
N ASN A 73 6.35 -15.51 4.33
CA ASN A 73 7.43 -15.80 5.25
C ASN A 73 7.94 -17.25 5.22
N THR A 74 7.32 -18.17 4.48
CA THR A 74 7.92 -19.50 4.26
C THR A 74 9.11 -19.44 3.28
N HIS A 75 9.24 -18.35 2.53
CA HIS A 75 10.27 -18.16 1.51
C HIS A 75 11.25 -17.02 1.80
N TYR A 76 10.93 -16.11 2.72
CA TYR A 76 11.80 -15.00 3.10
C TYR A 76 11.61 -14.58 4.55
N LYS A 77 12.63 -13.92 5.12
CA LYS A 77 12.49 -13.22 6.40
C LYS A 77 11.70 -11.93 6.17
N LEU A 78 10.64 -11.71 6.94
CA LEU A 78 9.79 -10.51 6.88
C LEU A 78 10.64 -9.22 6.89
N PRO A 79 10.72 -8.47 5.78
CA PRO A 79 11.42 -7.20 5.74
C PRO A 79 10.50 -6.09 6.25
N GLU A 80 11.07 -5.16 7.00
CA GLU A 80 10.38 -3.94 7.41
C GLU A 80 10.33 -2.96 6.24
N PHE A 81 9.26 -2.17 6.16
CA PHE A 81 9.19 -1.04 5.25
C PHE A 81 9.92 0.18 5.82
N TYR A 82 10.74 0.78 4.98
CA TYR A 82 11.35 2.08 5.21
C TYR A 82 11.06 2.94 3.99
N GLU A 83 10.44 4.10 4.17
CA GLU A 83 10.09 5.00 3.07
C GLU A 83 9.25 4.36 1.96
N ASN A 84 8.25 3.55 2.33
CA ASN A 84 7.41 2.78 1.41
C ASN A 84 8.16 1.72 0.58
N GLU A 85 9.38 1.40 0.98
CA GLU A 85 10.24 0.44 0.31
C GLU A 85 10.66 -0.69 1.25
N ALA A 86 10.73 -1.91 0.73
CA ALA A 86 11.26 -3.07 1.43
C ALA A 86 12.15 -3.88 0.49
N THR A 87 13.27 -4.37 1.02
CA THR A 87 14.21 -5.22 0.27
C THR A 87 14.46 -6.51 1.01
N PHE A 88 14.42 -7.63 0.29
CA PHE A 88 14.73 -8.93 0.86
C PHE A 88 15.35 -9.88 -0.17
N ILE A 89 15.89 -10.99 0.32
CA ILE A 89 16.36 -12.12 -0.49
C ILE A 89 15.53 -13.33 -0.08
N ASP A 90 15.05 -14.08 -1.08
CA ASP A 90 14.31 -15.32 -0.83
C ASP A 90 15.22 -16.55 -0.69
N ASP A 91 14.62 -17.68 -0.35
CA ASP A 91 15.26 -19.01 -0.24
C ASP A 91 15.87 -19.53 -1.56
N ARG A 92 15.66 -18.84 -2.69
CA ARG A 92 16.22 -19.13 -4.01
C ARG A 92 17.30 -18.13 -4.44
N ALA A 93 17.80 -17.33 -3.51
CA ALA A 93 18.82 -16.31 -3.74
C ALA A 93 18.43 -15.25 -4.79
N ARG A 94 17.14 -14.95 -4.93
CA ARG A 94 16.63 -13.84 -5.75
C ARG A 94 16.47 -12.62 -4.86
N LYS A 95 16.95 -11.45 -5.32
CA LYS A 95 16.76 -10.18 -4.61
C LYS A 95 15.44 -9.54 -5.04
N PHE A 96 14.66 -9.10 -4.08
CA PHE A 96 13.41 -8.39 -4.28
C PHE A 96 13.54 -6.96 -3.76
N GLU A 97 13.16 -6.00 -4.59
CA GLU A 97 12.98 -4.59 -4.22
C GLU A 97 11.49 -4.26 -4.41
N VAL A 98 10.80 -3.98 -3.30
CA VAL A 98 9.36 -3.71 -3.26
C VAL A 98 9.17 -2.23 -2.97
N LYS A 99 8.42 -1.54 -3.83
CA LYS A 99 8.06 -0.12 -3.66
C LYS A 99 6.55 0.05 -3.76
N ILE A 100 5.91 0.49 -2.69
CA ILE A 100 4.48 0.76 -2.67
C ILE A 100 4.17 1.97 -3.56
N ILE A 101 3.11 1.84 -4.37
CA ILE A 101 2.64 2.88 -5.29
C ILE A 101 1.38 3.55 -4.72
N GLN A 102 0.48 2.74 -4.16
CA GLN A 102 -0.81 3.19 -3.63
C GLN A 102 -1.40 2.13 -2.70
N GLU A 103 -2.30 2.56 -1.83
CA GLU A 103 -3.16 1.68 -1.03
C GLU A 103 -4.16 0.92 -1.92
N GLY A 104 -4.54 -0.27 -1.46
CA GLY A 104 -5.47 -1.18 -2.13
C GLY A 104 -4.80 -2.17 -3.07
N GLU A 105 -5.60 -3.05 -3.68
CA GLU A 105 -5.11 -4.04 -4.65
C GLU A 105 -4.76 -3.38 -6.00
N CYS A 106 -3.85 -3.99 -6.76
CA CYS A 106 -3.61 -3.57 -8.14
C CYS A 106 -4.85 -3.84 -9.02
N LYS A 107 -5.23 -2.86 -9.84
CA LYS A 107 -6.31 -2.92 -10.84
C LYS A 107 -5.74 -3.14 -12.25
#